data_AF-A0AAV4IZF5-F1
#
_entry.id   AF-A0AAV4IZF5-F1
#
_cell.length_a   1.000
_cell.length_b   1.000
_cell.length_c   1.000
_cell.angle_alpha   90.00
_cell.angle_beta   90.00
_cell.angle_gamma   90.00
#
_symmetry.space_group_name_H-M   'P 1'
#
loop_
_entity.id
_entity.type
_entity.pdbx_description
1 polymer ?
#
loop_
_entity_poly.entity_id
_entity_poly.type
_entity_poly.pdbx_seq_one_letter_code
_entity_poly.pdbx_strand_id
1 'polypeptide(L)'
;MQEWLQVFPRENFLLLKLEEYKNDLEGTLKSVMEFLGLGPLKEAQLEQIAEEERSRVTAQRKLAGPMQNATLDILHQLLDPCTRAFAKMVNMDKFNWDSPKSLSSEQGLSAGAETSGGTVV
;
A
#
# COMPACT_ATOMS: atom_id res chain seq x y z
N MET A 1 17.48 10.47 1.72
CA MET A 1 18.15 9.20 1.33
C MET A 1 19.52 9.43 0.71
N GLN A 2 19.71 10.39 -0.19
CA GLN A 2 21.02 10.71 -0.74
C GLN A 2 22.10 10.91 0.34
N GLU A 3 21.82 11.72 1.36
CA GLU A 3 22.73 11.96 2.50
C GLU A 3 23.08 10.67 3.27
N TRP A 4 22.12 9.76 3.42
CA TRP A 4 22.33 8.48 4.10
C TRP A 4 23.26 7.57 3.30
N LEU A 5 23.10 7.53 1.98
CA LEU A 5 23.94 6.73 1.08
C LEU A 5 25.36 7.29 0.92
N GLN A 6 25.60 8.54 1.32
CA GLN A 6 26.95 9.11 1.37
C GLN A 6 27.75 8.59 2.58
N VAL A 7 27.06 8.21 3.66
CA VAL A 7 27.67 7.77 4.92
C VAL A 7 27.67 6.25 5.04
N PHE A 8 26.58 5.61 4.62
CA PHE A 8 26.38 4.17 4.75
C PHE A 8 26.23 3.51 3.38
N PRO A 9 26.82 2.32 3.19
CA PRO A 9 26.70 1.57 1.94
C PRO A 9 25.25 1.13 1.73
N ARG A 10 24.85 0.97 0.46
CA ARG A 10 23.46 0.68 0.06
C ARG A 10 22.96 -0.64 0.66
N GLU A 11 23.84 -1.61 0.81
CA GLU A 11 23.59 -2.95 1.32
C GLU A 11 23.12 -2.95 2.78
N ASN A 12 23.39 -1.87 3.53
CA ASN A 12 22.93 -1.69 4.91
C ASN A 12 21.48 -1.19 5.01
N PHE A 13 20.78 -1.06 3.88
CA PHE A 13 19.39 -0.62 3.87
C PHE A 13 18.47 -1.67 3.24
N LEU A 14 17.45 -2.08 3.99
CA LEU A 14 16.31 -2.77 3.44
C LEU A 14 15.19 -1.75 3.16
N LEU A 15 14.79 -1.63 1.89
CA LEU A 15 13.71 -0.75 1.48
C LEU A 15 12.46 -1.58 1.20
N LEU A 16 11.43 -1.37 2.03
CA LEU A 16 10.16 -2.08 1.96
C LEU A 16 9.08 -1.18 1.37
N LYS A 17 8.27 -1.75 0.49
CA LYS A 17 7.09 -1.08 -0.08
C LYS A 17 5.88 -1.45 0.76
N LEU A 18 5.10 -0.46 1.20
CA LEU A 18 3.99 -0.69 2.13
C LEU A 18 2.86 -1.49 1.47
N GLU A 19 2.68 -1.33 0.17
CA GLU A 19 1.73 -2.08 -0.65
C GLU A 19 2.10 -3.56 -0.70
N GLU A 20 3.39 -3.89 -0.84
CA GLU A 20 3.90 -5.27 -0.78
C GLU A 20 3.70 -5.84 0.62
N TYR A 21 4.09 -5.10 1.67
CA TYR A 21 3.88 -5.49 3.07
C TYR A 21 2.41 -5.80 3.40
N LYS A 22 1.48 -5.03 2.81
CA LYS A 22 0.04 -5.24 3.02
C LYS A 22 -0.47 -6.49 2.30
N ASN A 23 0.06 -6.79 1.11
CA ASN A 23 -0.43 -7.88 0.26
C ASN A 23 0.26 -9.23 0.56
N ASP A 24 1.52 -9.19 0.98
CA ASP A 24 2.34 -10.35 1.31
C ASP A 24 3.19 -10.04 2.56
N LEU A 25 2.58 -10.21 3.73
CA LEU A 25 3.25 -9.95 5.00
C LEU A 25 4.35 -11.00 5.25
N GLU A 26 4.07 -12.26 4.96
CA GLU A 26 5.00 -13.37 5.22
C GLU A 26 6.29 -13.22 4.41
N GLY A 27 6.19 -12.97 3.11
CA GLY A 27 7.36 -12.74 2.25
C GLY A 27 8.14 -11.50 2.67
N THR A 28 7.44 -10.44 3.08
CA THR A 28 8.09 -9.24 3.62
C THR A 28 8.83 -9.53 4.92
N LEU A 29 8.24 -10.29 5.84
CA LEU A 29 8.86 -10.63 7.12
C LEU A 29 10.05 -11.57 6.94
N LYS A 30 9.96 -12.54 6.01
CA LYS A 30 11.10 -13.38 5.60
C LYS A 30 12.27 -12.52 5.10
N SER A 31 11.99 -11.55 4.23
CA SER A 31 13.01 -10.61 3.72
C SER A 31 13.66 -9.77 4.83
N VAL A 32 12.88 -9.35 5.84
CA VAL A 32 13.40 -8.64 7.01
C VAL A 32 14.32 -9.52 7.84
N MET A 33 13.93 -10.77 8.11
CA MET A 33 14.72 -11.70 8.90
C MET A 33 16.05 -12.03 8.23
N GLU A 34 16.01 -12.29 6.91
CA GLU A 34 17.21 -12.53 6.10
C GLU A 34 18.15 -11.32 6.13
N PHE A 35 17.61 -10.11 5.93
CA PHE A 35 18.39 -8.88 5.97
C PHE A 35 19.08 -8.65 7.33
N LEU A 36 18.39 -8.98 8.44
CA LEU A 36 18.95 -8.86 9.79
C LEU A 36 19.90 -10.00 10.15
N GLY A 37 20.07 -11.00 9.28
CA GLY A 37 20.88 -12.20 9.56
C GLY A 37 20.28 -13.08 10.66
N LEU A 38 18.96 -13.03 10.84
CA LEU A 38 18.24 -13.86 11.79
C LEU A 38 17.90 -15.23 11.16
N GLY A 39 17.77 -16.26 12.00
CA GLY A 39 17.26 -17.55 11.55
C GLY A 39 15.81 -17.46 11.05
N PRO A 40 15.39 -18.35 10.14
CA PRO A 40 14.01 -18.35 9.65
C PRO A 40 13.03 -18.61 10.79
N LEU A 41 11.90 -17.89 10.80
CA LEU A 41 10.80 -18.24 11.68
C LEU A 41 10.17 -19.56 11.23
N LYS A 42 9.51 -20.26 12.16
CA LYS A 42 8.66 -21.39 11.81
C LYS A 42 7.42 -20.87 11.10
N GLU A 43 6.91 -21.61 10.11
CA GLU A 43 5.80 -21.11 9.28
C GLU A 43 4.54 -20.85 10.11
N ALA A 44 4.25 -21.69 11.11
CA ALA A 44 3.15 -21.46 12.05
C ALA A 44 3.27 -20.13 12.82
N GLN A 45 4.48 -19.64 13.10
CA GLN A 45 4.69 -18.35 13.76
C GLN A 45 4.50 -17.19 12.79
N LEU A 46 4.91 -17.35 11.52
CA LEU A 46 4.69 -16.34 10.48
C LEU A 46 3.20 -16.18 10.19
N GLU A 47 2.48 -17.29 10.04
CA GLU A 47 1.03 -17.32 9.82
C GLU A 47 0.29 -16.66 10.99
N GLN A 48 0.66 -17.00 12.23
CA GLN A 48 0.09 -16.36 13.41
C GLN A 48 0.30 -14.83 13.41
N ILE A 49 1.48 -14.34 13.01
CA ILE A 49 1.75 -12.90 12.91
C ILE A 49 0.97 -12.27 11.76
N ALA A 50 0.79 -12.98 10.64
CA ALA A 50 0.03 -12.51 9.49
C ALA A 50 -1.47 -12.40 9.74
N GLU A 51 -2.02 -13.30 10.53
CA GLU A 51 -3.42 -13.29 10.95
C GLU A 51 -3.72 -12.31 12.08
N GLU A 52 -2.70 -11.84 12.80
CA GLU A 52 -2.90 -10.94 13.94
C GLU A 52 -3.50 -9.59 13.49
N GLU A 53 -4.63 -9.23 14.11
CA GLU A 53 -5.23 -7.92 13.87
C GLU A 53 -4.30 -6.79 14.33
N ARG A 54 -4.27 -5.70 13.56
CA ARG A 54 -3.49 -4.52 13.92
C ARG A 54 -3.99 -3.93 15.24
N SER A 55 -3.17 -4.03 16.29
CA SER A 55 -3.48 -3.52 17.62
C SER A 55 -3.66 -2.00 17.70
N ARG A 56 -3.10 -1.23 16.75
CA ARG A 56 -3.14 0.25 16.73
C ARG A 56 -3.81 0.78 15.47
N VAL A 57 -5.14 0.90 15.50
CA VAL A 57 -5.92 1.58 14.46
C VAL A 57 -6.60 2.82 15.05
N THR A 58 -6.17 4.01 14.60
CA THR A 58 -6.75 5.28 15.05
C THR A 58 -8.15 5.51 14.46
N ALA A 59 -9.00 6.23 15.19
CA ALA A 59 -10.35 6.57 14.72
C ALA A 59 -10.32 7.37 13.41
N GLN A 60 -9.37 8.32 13.29
CA GLN A 60 -9.21 9.10 12.04
C GLN A 60 -8.89 8.20 10.85
N ARG A 61 -8.08 7.14 11.02
CA ARG A 61 -7.77 6.21 9.94
C ARG A 61 -8.99 5.41 9.48
N LYS A 62 -9.91 5.08 10.40
CA LYS A 62 -11.17 4.41 10.05
C LYS A 62 -12.15 5.34 9.34
N LEU A 63 -12.11 6.63 9.68
CA LEU A 63 -12.99 7.65 9.12
C LEU A 63 -12.49 8.21 7.78
N ALA A 64 -11.16 8.17 7.55
CA ALA A 64 -10.55 8.64 6.31
C ALA A 64 -11.02 7.76 5.14
N GLY A 65 -12.01 8.26 4.40
CA GLY A 65 -12.44 7.70 3.13
C GLY A 65 -11.38 7.84 2.04
N PRO A 66 -11.70 7.44 0.79
CA PRO A 66 -10.77 7.60 -0.32
C PRO A 66 -10.42 9.07 -0.54
N MET A 67 -9.17 9.32 -0.95
CA MET A 67 -8.72 10.65 -1.37
C MET A 67 -9.49 11.09 -2.62
N GLN A 68 -9.75 12.39 -2.74
CA GLN A 68 -10.31 12.96 -3.97
C GLN A 68 -9.37 12.74 -5.15
N ASN A 69 -9.91 12.31 -6.30
CA ASN A 69 -9.11 12.01 -7.49
C ASN A 69 -8.29 13.22 -7.95
N ALA A 70 -8.88 14.42 -7.96
CA ALA A 70 -8.17 15.64 -8.34
C ALA A 70 -6.96 15.93 -7.41
N THR A 71 -7.11 15.68 -6.11
CA THR A 71 -6.00 15.83 -5.14
C THR A 71 -4.92 14.79 -5.39
N LEU A 72 -5.33 13.55 -5.65
CA LEU A 72 -4.43 12.46 -5.98
C LEU A 72 -3.60 12.81 -7.24
N ASP A 73 -4.22 13.33 -8.29
CA ASP A 73 -3.53 13.69 -9.53
C ASP A 73 -2.49 14.79 -9.30
N ILE A 74 -2.84 15.82 -8.52
CA ILE A 74 -1.91 16.91 -8.15
C ILE A 74 -0.73 16.34 -7.36
N LEU A 75 -0.98 15.48 -6.37
CA LEU A 75 0.08 14.88 -5.57
C LEU A 75 0.98 13.96 -6.41
N HIS A 76 0.41 13.21 -7.34
CA HIS A 76 1.21 12.41 -8.27
C HIS A 76 2.10 13.31 -9.11
N GLN A 77 1.57 14.32 -9.79
CA GLN A 77 2.37 15.23 -10.61
C GLN A 77 3.49 15.92 -9.80
N LEU A 78 3.21 16.28 -8.56
CA LEU A 78 4.18 16.93 -7.67
C LEU A 78 5.29 15.97 -7.22
N LEU A 79 4.96 14.73 -6.87
CA LEU A 79 5.89 13.78 -6.25
C LEU A 79 6.59 12.86 -7.27
N ASP A 80 6.04 12.70 -8.46
CA ASP A 80 6.53 11.81 -9.52
C ASP A 80 7.99 12.09 -9.96
N PRO A 81 8.47 13.34 -10.05
CA PRO A 81 9.90 13.60 -10.23
C PRO A 81 10.76 13.05 -9.08
N CYS A 82 10.28 13.19 -7.85
CA CYS A 82 10.98 12.75 -6.64
C CYS A 82 11.02 11.22 -6.54
N THR A 83 9.91 10.53 -6.82
CA THR A 83 9.83 9.07 -6.80
C THR A 83 10.72 8.44 -7.86
N ARG A 84 10.75 8.98 -9.08
CA ARG A 84 11.68 8.53 -10.13
C ARG A 84 13.14 8.76 -9.77
N ALA A 85 13.47 9.93 -9.21
CA ALA A 85 14.83 10.22 -8.74
C ALA A 85 15.24 9.24 -7.62
N PHE A 86 14.31 8.94 -6.72
CA PHE A 86 14.52 7.95 -5.67
C PHE A 86 14.74 6.54 -6.22
N ALA A 87 13.87 6.04 -7.10
CA ALA A 87 13.98 4.70 -7.68
C ALA A 87 15.32 4.49 -8.41
N LYS A 88 15.76 5.50 -9.17
CA LYS A 88 17.09 5.51 -9.82
C LYS A 88 18.23 5.48 -8.80
N MET A 89 18.14 6.31 -7.76
CA MET A 89 19.17 6.40 -6.72
C MET A 89 19.32 5.09 -5.93
N VAL A 90 18.22 4.41 -5.62
CA VAL A 90 18.27 3.13 -4.87
C VAL A 90 18.40 1.90 -5.76
N ASN A 91 18.42 2.10 -7.09
CA ASN A 91 18.44 1.08 -8.14
C ASN A 91 17.34 0.01 -7.96
N MET A 92 16.11 0.45 -7.72
CA MET A 92 14.97 -0.44 -7.48
C MET A 92 13.72 0.10 -8.20
N ASP A 93 13.35 -0.56 -9.31
CA ASP A 93 12.23 -0.15 -10.15
C ASP A 93 10.87 -0.26 -9.45
N LYS A 94 10.76 -1.10 -8.40
CA LYS A 94 9.52 -1.27 -7.62
C LYS A 94 9.01 0.01 -6.94
N PHE A 95 9.87 1.02 -6.81
CA PHE A 95 9.53 2.35 -6.28
C PHE A 95 9.16 3.38 -7.35
N ASN A 96 9.00 2.96 -8.61
CA ASN A 96 8.30 3.76 -9.60
C ASN A 96 6.79 3.59 -9.37
N TRP A 97 6.20 4.45 -8.56
CA TRP A 97 4.75 4.46 -8.38
C TRP A 97 4.09 4.96 -9.66
N ASP A 98 3.57 4.03 -10.46
CA ASP A 98 2.75 4.38 -11.63
C ASP A 98 1.56 5.23 -11.17
N SER A 99 1.22 6.25 -11.94
CA SER A 99 -0.01 7.00 -11.76
C SER A 99 -1.19 6.01 -11.74
N PRO A 100 -2.15 6.14 -10.82
CA PRO A 100 -3.32 5.29 -10.88
C PRO A 100 -3.95 5.48 -12.25
N LYS A 101 -4.10 4.35 -12.96
CA LYS A 101 -5.03 4.29 -14.09
C LYS A 101 -6.32 4.89 -13.57
N SER A 102 -6.75 5.98 -14.20
CA SER A 102 -8.00 6.66 -13.94
C SER A 102 -9.05 5.63 -13.51
N LEU A 103 -9.67 5.87 -12.36
CA LEU A 103 -10.91 5.20 -11.99
C LEU A 103 -11.99 5.61 -13.01
N SER A 104 -11.89 5.07 -14.22
CA SER A 104 -12.99 4.84 -15.14
C SER A 104 -13.58 3.53 -14.62
N SER A 105 -14.63 3.53 -13.81
CA SER A 105 -15.94 4.07 -14.13
C SER A 105 -16.75 4.37 -12.88
N GLU A 106 -17.38 5.53 -12.90
CA GLU A 106 -18.46 5.92 -12.00
C GLU A 106 -19.63 4.92 -12.04
N GLN A 107 -20.16 4.62 -10.86
CA GLN A 107 -21.58 4.79 -10.51
C GLN A 107 -22.60 4.23 -11.52
N GLY A 108 -23.03 2.99 -11.30
CA GLY A 108 -24.39 2.56 -11.62
C GLY A 108 -25.32 2.84 -10.44
N LEU A 109 -25.62 4.11 -10.17
CA LEU A 109 -26.73 4.48 -9.28
C LEU A 109 -28.01 4.50 -10.12
N SER A 110 -28.85 3.48 -9.99
CA SER A 110 -30.24 3.51 -10.45
C SER A 110 -31.15 3.41 -9.22
N ALA A 111 -31.55 4.57 -8.70
CA ALA A 111 -32.74 4.70 -7.87
C ALA A 111 -33.90 5.22 -8.74
N GLY A 112 -35.04 4.54 -8.65
CA GLY A 112 -36.31 4.82 -9.33
C GLY A 112 -37.04 3.50 -9.57
N ALA A 113 -38.28 3.25 -9.17
CA ALA A 113 -39.34 4.11 -8.67
C ALA A 113 -40.33 3.30 -7.82
N GLU A 114 -41.15 4.04 -7.06
CA GLU A 114 -42.19 3.57 -6.15
C GLU A 114 -43.43 2.96 -6.86
N THR A 115 -44.23 2.24 -6.05
CA THR A 115 -45.69 1.98 -6.12
C THR A 115 -46.25 1.03 -7.19
N SER A 116 -46.88 -0.08 -6.75
CA SER A 116 -48.35 -0.27 -6.75
C SER A 116 -48.73 -1.73 -6.45
N GLY A 117 -49.90 -1.91 -5.82
CA GLY A 117 -50.37 -3.12 -5.12
C GLY A 117 -50.73 -4.34 -5.96
N GLY A 118 -51.10 -5.42 -5.26
CA GLY A 118 -51.59 -6.65 -5.86
C GLY A 118 -51.79 -7.79 -4.87
N THR A 119 -52.96 -7.82 -4.24
CA THR A 119 -53.62 -8.97 -3.60
C THR A 119 -53.50 -10.27 -4.39
N VAL A 120 -53.25 -11.41 -3.73
CA VAL A 120 -53.88 -12.71 -4.08
C VAL A 120 -54.01 -13.60 -2.82
N VAL A 121 -55.28 -13.88 -2.50
CA VAL A 121 -55.95 -15.04 -1.86
C VAL A 121 -55.14 -16.00 -0.99
#